data_AF-A0AAP8FZW9-F1
#
_entry.id   AF-A0AAP8FZW9-F1
#
_cell.length_a   1.000
_cell.length_b   1.000
_cell.length_c   1.000
_cell.angle_alpha   90.00
_cell.angle_beta   90.00
_cell.angle_gamma   90.00
#
_symmetry.space_group_name_H-M   'P 1'
#
loop_
_entity.id
_entity.type
_entity.pdbx_description
1 polymer ?
#
loop_
_entity_poly.entity_id
_entity_poly.type
_entity_poly.pdbx_seq_one_letter_code
_entity_poly.pdbx_strand_id
1 'polypeptide(L)'
;MFQVTNTQTDKVLTIADRDGLLSYVNDQSVWAKDRKDTFNLEIHHVTSDGEILESKHIQLPLSGYVEEALAGFGLKKEKKRFSFGKKTSAQKPSNKQEVTKTDKQDLRMAISAPQKIEQVKDDDRKKVRRSVSIFNLFGIVFNFIFILTGICAFNYESTRLQLANIEQRLTFQEEASKIEVVGRYFIATYYSGDSSRLTDYLSKDLKAEGVTTRENETLQSTMFESISQNKGTFKMTFVVQESTSDGTKKTVRLTLAFKEDKQSTYGYVLVRQPKYSSFTD
;
A
#
# COMPACT_ATOMS: atom_id res chain seq x y z
N MET A 1 2.61 -7.15 -21.33
CA MET A 1 2.64 -7.63 -19.92
C MET A 1 2.31 -6.47 -19.01
N PHE A 2 2.05 -6.71 -17.73
CA PHE A 2 1.68 -5.67 -16.77
C PHE A 2 2.70 -5.59 -15.64
N GLN A 3 2.95 -4.38 -15.15
CA GLN A 3 3.72 -4.12 -13.94
C GLN A 3 2.81 -3.43 -12.94
N VAL A 4 2.73 -3.96 -11.72
CA VAL A 4 1.91 -3.42 -10.63
C VAL A 4 2.81 -3.01 -9.49
N THR A 5 2.89 -1.72 -9.21
CA THR A 5 3.68 -1.13 -8.14
C THR A 5 2.76 -0.77 -6.97
N ASN A 6 2.96 -1.39 -5.81
CA ASN A 6 2.31 -0.96 -4.58
C ASN A 6 3.09 0.23 -3.99
N THR A 7 2.53 1.44 -4.11
CA THR A 7 3.17 2.72 -3.78
C THR A 7 3.38 2.99 -2.27
N GLN A 8 3.03 2.04 -1.40
CA GLN A 8 3.31 2.07 0.04
C GLN A 8 4.42 1.10 0.46
N THR A 9 4.87 0.23 -0.44
CA THR A 9 5.85 -0.84 -0.15
C THR A 9 6.93 -0.98 -1.21
N ASP A 10 6.85 -0.17 -2.28
CA ASP A 10 7.67 -0.18 -3.50
C ASP A 10 7.85 -1.56 -4.16
N LYS A 11 6.94 -2.50 -3.85
CA LYS A 11 6.90 -3.82 -4.46
C LYS A 11 6.31 -3.73 -5.86
N VAL A 12 7.15 -3.99 -6.85
CA VAL A 12 6.78 -4.14 -8.26
C VAL A 12 6.54 -5.62 -8.57
N LEU A 13 5.34 -5.98 -9.02
CA LEU A 13 4.99 -7.31 -9.50
C LEU A 13 4.77 -7.27 -11.01
N THR A 14 5.44 -8.16 -11.76
CA THR A 14 5.19 -8.34 -13.20
C THR A 14 4.19 -9.48 -13.42
N ILE A 15 3.13 -9.20 -14.17
CA ILE A 15 2.03 -10.14 -14.49
C ILE A 15 1.97 -10.31 -16.01
N ALA A 16 1.81 -11.54 -16.50
CA ALA A 16 1.88 -11.84 -17.93
C ALA A 16 0.68 -11.29 -18.73
N ASP A 17 -0.53 -11.58 -18.24
CA ASP A 17 -1.81 -11.36 -18.93
C ASP A 17 -2.77 -10.44 -18.13
N ARG A 18 -3.95 -10.18 -18.70
CA ARG A 18 -4.96 -9.31 -18.09
C ARG A 18 -5.74 -10.01 -16.98
N ASP A 19 -5.97 -11.31 -17.08
CA ASP A 19 -6.86 -12.02 -16.15
C ASP A 19 -6.17 -12.24 -14.80
N GLY A 20 -4.86 -12.51 -14.80
CA GLY A 20 -4.01 -12.44 -13.61
C GLY A 20 -3.91 -11.04 -13.00
N LEU A 21 -3.99 -9.97 -13.81
CA LEU A 21 -4.04 -8.59 -13.30
C LEU A 21 -5.38 -8.32 -12.59
N LEU A 22 -6.50 -8.76 -13.18
CA LEU A 22 -7.83 -8.66 -12.56
C LEU A 22 -7.88 -9.46 -11.24
N SER A 23 -7.40 -10.71 -11.25
CA SER A 23 -7.30 -11.54 -10.03
C SER A 23 -6.46 -10.85 -8.95
N TYR A 24 -5.22 -10.46 -9.27
CA TYR A 24 -4.32 -9.84 -8.29
C TYR A 24 -4.92 -8.58 -7.66
N VAL A 25 -5.51 -7.69 -8.48
CA VAL A 25 -6.14 -6.46 -7.97
C VAL A 25 -7.40 -6.75 -7.16
N ASN A 26 -8.18 -7.77 -7.51
CA ASN A 26 -9.30 -8.24 -6.70
C ASN A 26 -8.84 -8.80 -5.33
N ASP A 27 -7.84 -9.67 -5.32
CA ASP A 27 -7.30 -10.28 -4.10
C ASP A 27 -6.70 -9.20 -3.17
N GLN A 28 -6.00 -8.22 -3.75
CA GLN A 28 -5.54 -7.04 -3.02
C GLN A 28 -6.70 -6.20 -2.47
N SER A 29 -7.79 -6.01 -3.24
CA SER A 29 -8.99 -5.27 -2.81
C SER A 29 -9.66 -5.94 -1.61
N VAL A 30 -9.73 -7.28 -1.59
CA VAL A 30 -10.25 -8.06 -0.46
C VAL A 30 -9.35 -7.87 0.77
N TRP A 31 -8.03 -8.02 0.64
CA TRP A 31 -7.10 -7.84 1.77
C TRP A 31 -7.13 -6.42 2.35
N ALA A 32 -7.34 -5.38 1.52
CA ALA A 32 -7.53 -4.01 1.98
C ALA A 32 -8.79 -3.89 2.85
N LYS A 33 -9.92 -4.43 2.35
CA LYS A 33 -11.22 -4.41 3.01
C LYS A 33 -11.21 -5.14 4.36
N ASP A 34 -10.65 -6.35 4.41
CA ASP A 34 -10.60 -7.18 5.61
C ASP A 34 -9.75 -6.54 6.72
N ARG A 35 -8.65 -5.88 6.34
CA ARG A 35 -7.75 -5.18 7.27
C ARG A 35 -8.21 -3.77 7.64
N LYS A 36 -9.26 -3.26 6.98
CA LYS A 36 -9.73 -1.85 7.07
C LYS A 36 -8.62 -0.85 6.73
N ASP A 37 -7.77 -1.23 5.79
CA ASP A 37 -6.61 -0.48 5.33
C ASP A 37 -6.85 0.05 3.90
N THR A 38 -6.14 1.09 3.49
CA THR A 38 -6.27 1.67 2.15
C THR A 38 -4.92 1.78 1.47
N PHE A 39 -4.80 1.26 0.25
CA PHE A 39 -3.52 1.30 -0.48
C PHE A 39 -3.66 1.59 -1.97
N ASN A 40 -2.63 2.23 -2.50
CA ASN A 40 -2.61 2.79 -3.85
C ASN A 40 -1.69 1.96 -4.75
N LEU A 41 -2.24 1.45 -5.84
CA LEU A 41 -1.49 0.72 -6.86
C LEU A 41 -1.33 1.60 -8.10
N GLU A 42 -0.09 1.70 -8.60
CA GLU A 42 0.16 2.14 -9.97
C GLU A 42 0.35 0.91 -10.87
N ILE A 43 -0.35 0.90 -12.00
CA ILE A 43 -0.40 -0.24 -12.92
C ILE A 43 0.03 0.25 -14.30
N HIS A 44 1.13 -0.30 -14.81
CA HIS A 44 1.61 -0.06 -16.16
C HIS A 44 1.30 -1.24 -17.07
N HIS A 45 0.76 -0.98 -18.28
CA HIS A 45 0.79 -1.94 -19.37
C HIS A 45 2.06 -1.68 -20.19
N VAL A 46 2.92 -2.69 -20.33
CA VAL A 46 4.24 -2.56 -20.98
C VAL A 46 4.44 -3.57 -22.11
N THR A 47 5.21 -3.17 -23.13
CA THR A 47 5.65 -4.05 -24.24
C THR A 47 6.65 -5.12 -23.76
N SER A 48 6.98 -6.06 -24.63
CA SER A 48 8.09 -7.01 -24.43
C SER A 48 9.44 -6.30 -24.21
N ASP A 49 9.61 -5.11 -24.80
CA ASP A 49 10.81 -4.28 -24.72
C ASP A 49 10.79 -3.29 -23.54
N GLY A 50 9.74 -3.33 -22.70
CA GLY A 50 9.59 -2.49 -21.52
C GLY A 50 8.99 -1.08 -21.75
N GLU A 51 8.57 -0.74 -22.98
CA GLU A 51 7.89 0.54 -23.23
C GLU A 51 6.49 0.57 -22.60
N ILE A 52 6.18 1.64 -21.85
CA ILE A 52 4.86 1.83 -21.21
C ILE A 52 3.83 2.26 -22.26
N LEU A 53 2.89 1.37 -22.57
CA LEU A 53 1.74 1.61 -23.45
C LEU A 53 0.58 2.33 -22.74
N GLU A 54 0.48 2.15 -21.43
CA GLU A 54 -0.58 2.71 -20.59
C GLU A 54 -0.15 2.75 -19.12
N SER A 55 -0.52 3.78 -18.36
CA SER A 55 -0.46 3.77 -16.89
C SER A 55 -1.84 4.07 -16.32
N LYS A 56 -2.16 3.47 -15.17
CA LYS A 56 -3.39 3.73 -14.41
C LYS A 56 -3.11 3.62 -12.92
N HIS A 57 -3.57 4.61 -12.15
CA HIS A 57 -3.54 4.60 -10.70
C HIS A 57 -4.90 4.17 -10.16
N ILE A 58 -4.93 3.30 -9.14
CA ILE A 58 -6.15 2.89 -8.44
C ILE A 58 -5.93 2.88 -6.92
N GLN A 59 -6.97 3.22 -6.16
CA GLN A 59 -7.02 3.08 -4.71
C GLN A 59 -7.83 1.83 -4.35
N LEU A 60 -7.37 1.09 -3.36
CA LEU A 60 -8.02 -0.09 -2.79
C LEU A 60 -8.42 0.17 -1.32
N PRO A 61 -9.50 -0.45 -0.81
CA PRO A 61 -10.41 -1.38 -1.48
C PRO A 61 -11.27 -0.70 -2.56
N LEU A 62 -11.63 -1.44 -3.61
CA LEU A 62 -12.55 -0.97 -4.65
C LEU A 62 -13.97 -0.82 -4.09
N SER A 63 -14.68 0.22 -4.55
CA SER A 63 -16.10 0.43 -4.30
C SER A 63 -17.03 -0.37 -5.23
N GLY A 64 -16.47 -1.06 -6.23
CA GLY A 64 -17.17 -1.78 -7.30
C GLY A 64 -16.29 -2.89 -7.88
N TYR A 65 -16.67 -3.38 -9.07
CA TYR A 65 -16.01 -4.54 -9.71
C TYR A 65 -14.62 -4.18 -10.26
N VAL A 66 -13.70 -5.16 -10.28
CA VAL A 66 -12.33 -4.94 -10.78
C VAL A 66 -12.29 -4.71 -12.29
N GLU A 67 -13.25 -5.28 -13.02
CA GLU A 67 -13.46 -5.11 -14.46
C GLU A 67 -13.86 -3.67 -14.80
N GLU A 68 -14.63 -3.02 -13.93
CA GLU A 68 -15.02 -1.60 -14.03
C GLU A 68 -13.83 -0.70 -13.65
N ALA A 69 -13.20 -0.97 -12.50
CA ALA A 69 -12.00 -0.27 -12.04
C ALA A 69 -10.85 -0.34 -13.07
N LEU A 70 -10.74 -1.43 -13.83
CA LEU A 70 -9.77 -1.63 -14.91
C LEU A 70 -10.43 -1.70 -16.31
N ALA A 71 -11.56 -1.01 -16.50
CA ALA A 71 -12.22 -0.92 -17.81
C ALA A 71 -11.30 -0.26 -18.85
N GLY A 72 -11.29 -0.82 -20.07
CA GLY A 72 -10.47 -0.38 -21.21
C GLY A 72 -8.95 -0.61 -21.08
N PHE A 73 -8.43 -0.77 -19.86
CA PHE A 73 -7.00 -0.84 -19.57
C PHE A 73 -6.35 -2.13 -20.11
N GLY A 74 -5.15 -2.01 -20.67
CA GLY A 74 -4.39 -3.16 -21.20
C GLY A 74 -4.83 -3.65 -22.57
N LEU A 75 -5.82 -2.99 -23.20
CA LEU A 75 -6.29 -3.34 -24.55
C LEU A 75 -5.47 -2.63 -25.66
N LYS A 76 -4.65 -1.64 -25.31
CA LYS A 76 -3.75 -0.94 -26.24
C LYS A 76 -2.65 -1.86 -26.74
N LYS A 77 -2.62 -2.10 -28.06
CA LYS A 77 -1.53 -2.83 -28.73
C LYS A 77 -0.45 -1.86 -29.24
N GLU A 78 0.78 -2.35 -29.27
CA GLU A 78 1.94 -1.64 -29.83
C GLU A 78 1.70 -1.24 -31.29
N LYS A 79 2.01 0.03 -31.63
CA LYS A 79 1.83 0.56 -32.99
C LYS A 79 3.04 0.25 -33.86
N LYS A 80 3.09 -0.97 -34.42
CA LYS A 80 4.15 -1.42 -35.35
C LYS A 80 4.48 -0.37 -36.42
N ARG A 81 5.62 0.31 -36.24
CA ARG A 81 6.11 1.35 -37.17
C ARG A 81 6.77 0.72 -38.39
N PHE A 82 5.95 0.35 -39.39
CA PHE A 82 6.42 -0.03 -40.73
C PHE A 82 7.24 1.11 -41.35
N SER A 83 8.55 1.02 -41.21
CA SER A 83 9.50 2.07 -41.59
C SER A 83 9.91 1.94 -43.06
N PHE A 84 8.93 2.00 -43.96
CA PHE A 84 9.16 2.02 -45.41
C PHE A 84 9.62 3.40 -45.87
N GLY A 85 10.89 3.49 -46.28
CA GLY A 85 11.41 4.48 -47.23
C GLY A 85 11.37 5.97 -46.83
N LYS A 86 12.49 6.50 -46.33
CA LYS A 86 12.73 7.96 -46.36
C LYS A 86 12.79 8.44 -47.83
N LYS A 87 11.84 9.28 -48.24
CA LYS A 87 12.08 10.36 -49.23
C LYS A 87 11.39 11.65 -48.79
N THR A 88 12.05 12.76 -49.02
CA THR A 88 11.65 14.11 -48.63
C THR A 88 10.87 14.81 -49.76
N SER A 89 9.73 15.41 -49.43
CA SER A 89 9.19 16.60 -50.11
C SER A 89 8.22 17.35 -49.18
N ALA A 90 7.69 18.50 -49.62
CA ALA A 90 7.10 19.52 -48.76
C ALA A 90 5.55 19.66 -48.87
N GLN A 91 5.03 20.63 -48.09
CA GLN A 91 3.74 21.35 -48.20
C GLN A 91 2.44 20.76 -47.58
N LYS A 92 1.84 21.60 -46.70
CA LYS A 92 0.42 21.73 -46.29
C LYS A 92 -0.42 22.37 -47.44
N PRO A 93 -1.78 22.50 -47.37
CA PRO A 93 -2.76 22.27 -46.28
C PRO A 93 -3.74 21.12 -46.63
N SER A 94 -5.03 20.97 -46.27
CA SER A 94 -6.08 21.64 -45.45
C SER A 94 -6.98 20.52 -44.86
N ASN A 95 -7.73 20.58 -43.75
CA ASN A 95 -8.64 21.55 -43.08
C ASN A 95 -10.13 21.56 -43.55
N LYS A 96 -10.96 20.70 -42.92
CA LYS A 96 -12.45 20.74 -42.79
C LYS A 96 -13.29 20.60 -44.09
N GLN A 97 -14.58 20.20 -44.11
CA GLN A 97 -15.57 19.71 -43.11
C GLN A 97 -16.50 18.66 -43.81
N GLU A 98 -17.36 17.85 -43.17
CA GLU A 98 -18.78 18.11 -42.79
C GLU A 98 -19.37 16.81 -42.10
N VAL A 99 -20.26 16.81 -41.08
CA VAL A 99 -21.70 17.27 -40.98
C VAL A 99 -22.66 16.28 -41.69
N THR A 100 -23.92 16.02 -41.30
CA THR A 100 -24.90 16.65 -40.37
C THR A 100 -25.14 15.80 -39.09
N LYS A 101 -26.27 15.73 -38.33
CA LYS A 101 -27.69 16.22 -38.28
C LYS A 101 -28.10 16.10 -36.78
N THR A 102 -29.04 16.79 -36.11
CA THR A 102 -29.89 18.02 -36.23
C THR A 102 -30.51 18.26 -34.81
N ASP A 103 -31.34 19.26 -34.44
CA ASP A 103 -32.02 20.37 -35.13
C ASP A 103 -32.35 21.53 -34.14
N LYS A 104 -32.42 22.77 -34.67
CA LYS A 104 -33.36 23.89 -34.40
C LYS A 104 -33.85 24.29 -32.99
N GLN A 105 -33.59 25.56 -32.64
CA GLN A 105 -34.54 26.71 -32.45
C GLN A 105 -33.73 27.94 -31.94
N ASP A 106 -34.04 29.23 -32.22
CA ASP A 106 -34.93 29.80 -33.25
C ASP A 106 -34.56 31.28 -33.61
N LEU A 107 -34.99 31.72 -34.81
CA LEU A 107 -35.34 33.08 -35.29
C LEU A 107 -34.56 34.39 -34.96
N ARG A 108 -34.35 35.19 -36.05
CA ARG A 108 -34.35 36.69 -36.17
C ARG A 108 -33.10 37.50 -35.75
N MET A 109 -32.80 38.67 -36.36
CA MET A 109 -32.95 39.16 -37.75
C MET A 109 -32.15 40.49 -37.95
N ALA A 110 -32.02 40.96 -39.20
CA ALA A 110 -31.58 42.30 -39.64
C ALA A 110 -30.09 42.70 -39.46
N ILE A 111 -29.52 43.66 -40.21
CA ILE A 111 -29.47 43.93 -41.68
C ILE A 111 -28.53 45.14 -41.93
N SER A 112 -27.92 45.21 -43.12
CA SER A 112 -27.21 46.37 -43.71
C SER A 112 -25.81 46.77 -43.21
N ALA A 113 -25.03 47.27 -44.17
CA ALA A 113 -23.71 47.91 -44.12
C ALA A 113 -23.83 49.29 -44.85
N PRO A 114 -22.79 50.02 -45.33
CA PRO A 114 -21.33 49.79 -45.27
C PRO A 114 -20.43 51.04 -44.99
N GLN A 115 -19.10 50.82 -45.03
CA GLN A 115 -18.01 51.76 -45.42
C GLN A 115 -17.86 53.15 -44.76
N LYS A 116 -16.64 53.43 -44.25
CA LYS A 116 -15.59 54.25 -44.93
C LYS A 116 -14.25 54.16 -44.18
N ILE A 117 -13.12 54.43 -44.85
CA ILE A 117 -11.76 54.54 -44.27
C ILE A 117 -11.11 55.85 -44.80
N GLU A 118 -10.03 56.29 -44.14
CA GLU A 118 -9.05 57.35 -44.53
C GLU A 118 -9.45 58.81 -44.25
N GLN A 119 -8.57 59.70 -43.77
CA GLN A 119 -7.25 59.65 -43.09
C GLN A 119 -7.17 60.98 -42.22
N VAL A 120 -6.18 61.38 -41.41
CA VAL A 120 -4.76 61.77 -41.69
C VAL A 120 -4.11 62.23 -40.36
N LYS A 121 -2.83 61.88 -40.12
CA LYS A 121 -1.84 62.42 -39.12
C LYS A 121 -2.19 62.38 -37.61
N ASP A 122 -1.34 61.95 -36.66
CA ASP A 122 0.14 61.90 -36.44
C ASP A 122 0.57 62.94 -35.39
N ASP A 123 0.88 62.46 -34.17
CA ASP A 123 1.56 63.15 -33.07
C ASP A 123 2.30 62.12 -32.18
N ASP A 124 3.37 62.53 -31.50
CA ASP A 124 4.40 61.66 -30.94
C ASP A 124 4.08 61.16 -29.51
N ARG A 125 4.27 59.85 -29.28
CA ARG A 125 4.75 59.33 -27.98
C ARG A 125 5.32 57.90 -28.02
N LYS A 126 6.65 57.81 -27.93
CA LYS A 126 7.42 56.84 -27.13
C LYS A 126 6.99 55.36 -27.18
N LYS A 127 7.66 54.55 -28.01
CA LYS A 127 7.73 53.09 -27.83
C LYS A 127 8.32 52.73 -26.46
N VAL A 128 7.48 52.29 -25.53
CA VAL A 128 7.93 51.70 -24.24
C VAL A 128 8.54 50.33 -24.51
N ARG A 129 9.85 50.31 -24.80
CA ARG A 129 10.65 49.08 -24.82
C ARG A 129 10.69 48.53 -23.40
N ARG A 130 9.82 47.57 -23.09
CA ARG A 130 9.84 46.80 -21.82
C ARG A 130 11.17 46.04 -21.72
N SER A 131 12.19 46.71 -21.20
CA SER A 131 13.39 46.06 -20.70
C SER A 131 13.00 45.29 -19.45
N VAL A 132 12.75 43.99 -19.60
CA VAL A 132 12.60 43.09 -18.46
C VAL A 132 13.95 43.05 -17.77
N SER A 133 14.09 43.80 -16.68
CA SER A 133 15.34 43.84 -15.91
C SER A 133 15.72 42.42 -15.52
N ILE A 134 16.91 41.99 -15.92
CA ILE A 134 17.37 40.59 -15.81
C ILE A 134 17.32 40.11 -14.35
N PHE A 135 17.51 41.03 -13.40
CA PHE A 135 17.36 40.82 -11.96
C PHE A 135 15.97 40.28 -11.54
N ASN A 136 14.87 40.73 -12.17
CA ASN A 136 13.53 40.20 -11.87
C ASN A 136 13.37 38.75 -12.35
N LEU A 137 14.03 38.37 -13.45
CA LEU A 137 14.02 36.99 -13.94
C LEU A 137 14.84 36.09 -13.00
N PHE A 138 16.01 36.56 -12.54
CA PHE A 138 16.81 35.86 -11.53
C PHE A 138 16.07 35.67 -10.20
N GLY A 139 15.36 36.70 -9.72
CA GLY A 139 14.57 36.60 -8.49
C GLY A 139 13.48 35.53 -8.57
N ILE A 140 12.80 35.41 -9.72
CA ILE A 140 11.81 34.36 -9.97
C ILE A 140 12.47 32.98 -9.98
N VAL A 141 13.59 32.81 -10.70
CA VAL A 141 14.33 31.53 -10.76
C VAL A 141 14.82 31.09 -9.37
N PHE A 142 15.36 32.02 -8.56
CA PHE A 142 15.78 31.72 -7.18
C PHE A 142 14.61 31.23 -6.30
N ASN A 143 13.42 31.83 -6.43
CA ASN A 143 12.23 31.37 -5.70
C ASN A 143 11.83 29.95 -6.12
N PHE A 144 11.84 29.63 -7.43
CA PHE A 144 11.56 28.26 -7.89
C PHE A 144 12.58 27.24 -7.38
N ILE A 145 13.87 27.59 -7.31
CA ILE A 145 14.91 26.73 -6.74
C ILE A 145 14.68 26.51 -5.23
N PHE A 146 14.33 27.56 -4.47
CA PHE A 146 14.01 27.45 -3.04
C PHE A 146 12.77 26.59 -2.78
N ILE A 147 11.72 26.75 -3.58
CA ILE A 147 10.50 25.94 -3.50
C ILE A 147 10.81 24.47 -3.84
N LEU A 148 11.55 24.21 -4.92
CA LEU A 148 11.90 22.85 -5.33
C LEU A 148 12.77 22.14 -4.31
N THR A 149 13.80 22.81 -3.77
CA THR A 149 14.66 22.24 -2.72
C THR A 149 13.89 22.00 -1.41
N GLY A 150 12.99 22.90 -1.02
CA GLY A 150 12.08 22.68 0.11
C GLY A 150 11.16 21.47 -0.07
N ILE A 151 10.59 21.29 -1.27
CA ILE A 151 9.79 20.11 -1.62
C ILE A 151 10.64 18.83 -1.54
N CYS A 152 11.86 18.83 -2.10
CA CYS A 152 12.76 17.67 -2.03
C CYS A 152 13.13 17.31 -0.59
N ALA A 153 13.46 18.29 0.25
CA ALA A 153 13.79 18.08 1.66
C ALA A 153 12.60 17.55 2.47
N PHE A 154 11.39 18.07 2.24
CA PHE A 154 10.17 17.60 2.89
C PHE A 154 9.83 16.15 2.52
N ASN A 155 9.95 15.80 1.23
CA ASN A 155 9.75 14.41 0.79
C ASN A 155 10.82 13.48 1.40
N TYR A 156 12.09 13.90 1.45
CA TYR A 156 13.16 13.10 2.05
C TYR A 156 12.90 12.76 3.52
N GLU A 157 12.56 13.74 4.36
CA GLU A 157 12.24 13.46 5.77
C GLU A 157 10.93 12.67 5.94
N SER A 158 9.93 12.88 5.09
CA SER A 158 8.72 12.03 5.05
C SER A 158 9.06 10.56 4.76
N THR A 159 9.89 10.30 3.75
CA THR A 159 10.38 8.94 3.42
C THR A 159 11.24 8.36 4.55
N ARG A 160 12.08 9.15 5.22
CA ARG A 160 12.86 8.67 6.39
C ARG A 160 11.97 8.27 7.57
N LEU A 161 10.91 9.05 7.87
CA LEU A 161 9.95 8.70 8.92
C LEU A 161 9.17 7.43 8.59
N GLN A 162 8.79 7.23 7.32
CA GLN A 162 8.17 5.98 6.87
C GLN A 162 9.13 4.80 6.96
N LEU A 163 10.39 4.96 6.53
CA LEU A 163 11.43 3.93 6.61
C LEU A 163 11.66 3.49 8.06
N ALA A 164 11.83 4.44 8.98
CA ALA A 164 11.99 4.15 10.41
C ALA A 164 10.77 3.44 11.02
N ASN A 165 9.55 3.77 10.58
CA ASN A 165 8.34 3.04 10.99
C ASN A 165 8.32 1.60 10.46
N ILE A 166 8.75 1.39 9.21
CA ILE A 166 8.85 0.06 8.59
C ILE A 166 9.92 -0.78 9.30
N GLU A 167 11.09 -0.22 9.59
CA GLU A 167 12.17 -0.87 10.36
C GLU A 167 11.71 -1.25 11.77
N GLN A 168 11.00 -0.34 12.47
CA GLN A 168 10.43 -0.63 13.80
C GLN A 168 9.36 -1.73 13.75
N ARG A 169 8.52 -1.77 12.70
CA ARG A 169 7.52 -2.81 12.50
C ARG A 169 8.14 -4.16 12.15
N LEU A 170 9.20 -4.16 11.34
CA LEU A 170 9.92 -5.36 10.92
C LEU A 170 10.67 -6.00 12.10
N THR A 171 11.41 -5.19 12.88
CA THR A 171 12.10 -5.66 14.09
C THR A 171 11.12 -6.19 15.14
N PHE A 172 10.00 -5.49 15.38
CA PHE A 172 8.94 -6.02 16.24
C PHE A 172 8.33 -7.34 15.70
N GLN A 173 8.15 -7.47 14.39
CA GLN A 173 7.66 -8.71 13.78
C GLN A 173 8.68 -9.86 13.92
N GLU A 174 9.97 -9.61 13.81
CA GLU A 174 11.01 -10.61 14.07
C GLU A 174 11.05 -11.06 15.53
N GLU A 175 10.99 -10.12 16.48
CA GLU A 175 10.88 -10.43 17.91
C GLU A 175 9.61 -11.25 18.18
N ALA A 176 8.47 -10.83 17.62
CA ALA A 176 7.21 -11.55 17.71
C ALA A 176 7.31 -12.98 17.19
N SER A 177 7.94 -13.22 16.03
CA SER A 177 8.14 -14.57 15.49
C SER A 177 9.04 -15.44 16.37
N LYS A 178 10.13 -14.88 16.92
CA LYS A 178 11.01 -15.58 17.87
C LYS A 178 10.23 -15.98 19.15
N ILE A 179 9.43 -15.06 19.66
CA ILE A 179 8.58 -15.24 20.84
C ILE A 179 7.40 -16.21 20.56
N GLU A 180 6.85 -16.23 19.34
CA GLU A 180 5.81 -17.18 18.92
C GLU A 180 6.29 -18.64 19.04
N VAL A 181 7.51 -18.91 18.59
CA VAL A 181 8.14 -20.23 18.72
C VAL A 181 8.27 -20.64 20.19
N VAL A 182 8.77 -19.75 21.06
CA VAL A 182 8.86 -20.02 22.51
C VAL A 182 7.48 -20.25 23.13
N GLY A 183 6.47 -19.45 22.77
CA GLY A 183 5.09 -19.61 23.23
C GLY A 183 4.48 -20.96 22.82
N ARG A 184 4.73 -21.43 21.60
CA ARG A 184 4.28 -22.75 21.12
C ARG A 184 4.97 -23.90 21.86
N TYR A 185 6.28 -23.81 22.12
CA TYR A 185 6.99 -24.82 22.91
C TYR A 185 6.59 -24.81 24.39
N PHE A 186 6.31 -23.64 24.97
CA PHE A 186 5.69 -23.53 26.29
C PHE A 186 4.34 -24.26 26.32
N ILE A 187 3.43 -23.98 25.37
CA ILE A 187 2.11 -24.62 25.30
C ILE A 187 2.25 -26.14 25.16
N ALA A 188 3.12 -26.63 24.26
CA ALA A 188 3.36 -28.06 24.11
C ALA A 188 3.84 -28.72 25.42
N THR A 189 4.72 -28.06 26.17
CA THR A 189 5.23 -28.55 27.47
C THR A 189 4.17 -28.47 28.58
N TYR A 190 3.39 -27.39 28.59
CA TYR A 190 2.36 -27.12 29.61
C TYR A 190 1.21 -28.13 29.58
N TYR A 191 0.84 -28.64 28.40
CA TYR A 191 -0.15 -29.71 28.23
C TYR A 191 0.46 -31.13 28.16
N SER A 192 1.79 -31.31 28.27
CA SER A 192 2.41 -32.65 28.22
C SER A 192 2.64 -33.30 29.59
N GLY A 193 2.29 -32.63 30.69
CA GLY A 193 2.58 -33.11 32.06
C GLY A 193 4.06 -33.02 32.47
N ASP A 194 4.95 -32.46 31.64
CA ASP A 194 6.36 -32.32 31.98
C ASP A 194 6.62 -31.06 32.82
N SER A 195 6.23 -31.14 34.09
CA SER A 195 6.48 -30.08 35.09
C SER A 195 7.97 -29.78 35.31
N SER A 196 8.90 -30.68 34.93
CA SER A 196 10.34 -30.41 35.01
C SER A 196 10.74 -29.39 33.96
N ARG A 197 10.45 -29.68 32.69
CA ARG A 197 10.73 -28.81 31.54
C ARG A 197 9.87 -27.55 31.51
N LEU A 198 8.69 -27.56 32.13
CA LEU A 198 7.89 -26.35 32.31
C LEU A 198 8.69 -25.24 32.99
N THR A 199 9.59 -25.59 33.93
CA THR A 199 10.39 -24.59 34.65
C THR A 199 11.36 -23.80 33.77
N ASP A 200 11.81 -24.31 32.62
CA ASP A 200 12.70 -23.55 31.70
C ASP A 200 12.04 -22.28 31.16
N TYR A 201 10.70 -22.25 31.11
CA TYR A 201 9.92 -21.13 30.60
C TYR A 201 9.42 -20.17 31.69
N LEU A 202 9.56 -20.51 32.98
CA LEU A 202 9.01 -19.72 34.08
C LEU A 202 10.02 -18.71 34.63
N SER A 203 9.56 -17.48 34.89
CA SER A 203 10.32 -16.51 35.70
C SER A 203 10.49 -17.01 37.15
N LYS A 204 11.49 -16.46 37.86
CA LYS A 204 11.78 -16.82 39.26
C LYS A 204 10.54 -16.70 40.16
N ASP A 205 9.73 -15.66 39.92
CA ASP A 205 8.51 -15.39 40.67
C ASP A 205 7.45 -16.47 40.40
N LEU A 206 7.20 -16.84 39.12
CA LEU A 206 6.27 -17.93 38.79
C LEU A 206 6.74 -19.32 39.26
N LYS A 207 8.04 -19.56 39.39
CA LYS A 207 8.56 -20.79 40.01
C LYS A 207 8.20 -20.85 41.50
N ALA A 208 8.17 -19.71 42.19
CA ALA A 208 7.74 -19.61 43.58
C ALA A 208 6.20 -19.65 43.74
N GLU A 209 5.44 -19.19 42.74
CA GLU A 209 3.97 -19.36 42.70
C GLU A 209 3.51 -20.81 42.48
N GLY A 210 4.41 -21.72 42.07
CA GLY A 210 4.10 -23.15 41.91
C GLY A 210 3.22 -23.46 40.69
N VAL A 211 3.43 -22.78 39.56
CA VAL A 211 2.69 -23.04 38.30
C VAL A 211 2.95 -24.45 37.79
N THR A 212 1.93 -25.32 37.83
CA THR A 212 1.98 -26.72 37.36
C THR A 212 1.52 -26.88 35.91
N THR A 213 1.73 -28.08 35.36
CA THR A 213 1.18 -28.54 34.08
C THR A 213 -0.34 -28.76 34.10
N ARG A 214 -0.98 -28.73 32.93
CA ARG A 214 -2.44 -28.94 32.71
C ARG A 214 -2.72 -30.37 32.25
N GLU A 215 -2.53 -31.32 33.16
CA GLU A 215 -2.54 -32.77 32.86
C GLU A 215 -3.92 -33.36 32.52
N ASN A 216 -5.01 -32.74 32.95
CA ASN A 216 -6.38 -33.26 32.76
C ASN A 216 -6.96 -33.03 31.36
N GLU A 217 -6.22 -32.39 30.45
CA GLU A 217 -6.68 -32.05 29.11
C GLU A 217 -5.58 -32.26 28.08
N THR A 218 -5.97 -32.74 26.90
CA THR A 218 -5.04 -33.02 25.79
C THR A 218 -5.08 -31.91 24.74
N LEU A 219 -3.91 -31.49 24.29
CA LEU A 219 -3.73 -30.45 23.29
C LEU A 219 -4.01 -31.00 21.88
N GLN A 220 -5.07 -30.52 21.23
CA GLN A 220 -5.44 -30.94 19.87
C GLN A 220 -4.88 -30.00 18.79
N SER A 221 -4.89 -28.69 19.04
CA SER A 221 -4.31 -27.71 18.11
C SER A 221 -3.97 -26.38 18.80
N THR A 222 -3.11 -25.59 18.16
CA THR A 222 -2.68 -24.26 18.65
C THR A 222 -2.46 -23.32 17.48
N MET A 223 -3.33 -22.32 17.36
CA MET A 223 -3.22 -21.24 16.37
C MET A 223 -2.83 -19.95 17.09
N PHE A 224 -1.87 -19.21 16.55
CA PHE A 224 -1.53 -17.88 17.05
C PHE A 224 -2.62 -16.88 16.60
N GLU A 225 -3.12 -16.06 17.52
CA GLU A 225 -4.18 -15.08 17.25
C GLU A 225 -3.62 -13.65 17.21
N SER A 226 -2.83 -13.27 18.22
CA SER A 226 -2.30 -11.91 18.34
C SER A 226 -1.11 -11.80 19.28
N ILE A 227 -0.33 -10.72 19.13
CA ILE A 227 0.68 -10.27 20.08
C ILE A 227 0.55 -8.76 20.30
N SER A 228 0.80 -8.31 21.53
CA SER A 228 0.91 -6.89 21.88
C SER A 228 2.00 -6.69 22.93
N GLN A 229 2.79 -5.62 22.79
CA GLN A 229 3.85 -5.27 23.74
C GLN A 229 3.39 -4.14 24.65
N ASN A 230 3.65 -4.26 25.96
CA ASN A 230 3.36 -3.20 26.93
C ASN A 230 4.45 -3.20 28.01
N LYS A 231 5.22 -2.10 28.11
CA LYS A 231 6.32 -1.93 29.08
C LYS A 231 7.31 -3.12 29.08
N GLY A 232 7.74 -3.55 27.89
CA GLY A 232 8.65 -4.70 27.70
C GLY A 232 8.06 -6.08 28.01
N THR A 233 6.76 -6.17 28.35
CA THR A 233 6.04 -7.44 28.47
C THR A 233 5.27 -7.70 27.18
N PHE A 234 5.51 -8.84 26.55
CA PHE A 234 4.77 -9.32 25.38
C PHE A 234 3.58 -10.15 25.85
N LYS A 235 2.37 -9.66 25.58
CA LYS A 235 1.14 -10.45 25.71
C LYS A 235 0.86 -11.14 24.39
N MET A 236 0.77 -12.45 24.40
CA MET A 236 0.40 -13.26 23.23
C MET A 236 -0.94 -13.92 23.50
N THR A 237 -1.79 -14.03 22.49
CA THR A 237 -3.01 -14.85 22.56
C THR A 237 -2.93 -15.94 21.50
N PHE A 238 -3.23 -17.16 21.92
CA PHE A 238 -3.39 -18.33 21.06
C PHE A 238 -4.84 -18.82 21.15
N VAL A 239 -5.42 -19.25 20.02
CA VAL A 239 -6.60 -20.10 20.02
C VAL A 239 -6.13 -21.54 20.19
N VAL A 240 -6.59 -22.18 21.25
CA VAL A 240 -6.21 -23.55 21.62
C VAL A 240 -7.46 -24.44 21.54
N GLN A 241 -7.33 -25.59 20.89
CA GLN A 241 -8.32 -26.66 21.01
C GLN A 241 -7.84 -27.67 22.04
N GLU A 242 -8.63 -27.81 23.10
CA GLU A 242 -8.46 -28.72 24.22
C GLU A 242 -9.43 -29.90 24.03
N SER A 243 -9.04 -31.11 24.44
CA SER A 243 -9.98 -32.23 24.64
C SER A 243 -9.86 -32.82 26.05
N THR A 244 -11.00 -32.97 26.74
CA THR A 244 -11.06 -33.69 28.02
C THR A 244 -10.84 -35.18 27.81
N SER A 245 -10.59 -35.93 28.89
CA SER A 245 -10.50 -37.40 28.89
C SER A 245 -11.75 -38.07 28.31
N ASP A 246 -12.92 -37.42 28.40
CA ASP A 246 -14.20 -37.88 27.87
C ASP A 246 -14.37 -37.62 26.35
N GLY A 247 -13.32 -37.11 25.68
CA GLY A 247 -13.34 -36.78 24.25
C GLY A 247 -14.06 -35.47 23.91
N THR A 248 -14.59 -34.75 24.90
CA THR A 248 -15.26 -33.46 24.66
C THR A 248 -14.24 -32.42 24.21
N LYS A 249 -14.42 -31.87 23.00
CA LYS A 249 -13.57 -30.82 22.44
C LYS A 249 -14.07 -29.42 22.82
N LYS A 250 -13.14 -28.55 23.19
CA LYS A 250 -13.38 -27.18 23.61
C LYS A 250 -12.36 -26.26 22.95
N THR A 251 -12.81 -25.08 22.51
CA THR A 251 -11.93 -24.05 21.94
C THR A 251 -11.85 -22.87 22.90
N VAL A 252 -10.65 -22.46 23.27
CA VAL A 252 -10.39 -21.35 24.21
C VAL A 252 -9.36 -20.39 23.67
N ARG A 253 -9.37 -19.15 24.17
CA ARG A 253 -8.22 -18.24 24.05
C ARG A 253 -7.30 -18.43 25.24
N LEU A 254 -6.02 -18.70 24.96
CA LEU A 254 -4.95 -18.80 25.93
C LEU A 254 -4.03 -17.58 25.79
N THR A 255 -4.08 -16.69 26.77
CA THR A 255 -3.21 -15.50 26.85
C THR A 255 -2.01 -15.78 27.74
N LEU A 256 -0.81 -15.59 27.17
CA LEU A 256 0.48 -15.74 27.83
C LEU A 256 1.18 -14.38 27.94
N ALA A 257 1.94 -14.16 29.00
CA ALA A 257 2.67 -12.91 29.23
C ALA A 257 4.17 -13.20 29.39
N PHE A 258 4.93 -13.01 28.32
CA PHE A 258 6.38 -13.22 28.30
C PHE A 258 7.14 -11.90 28.48
N LYS A 259 8.39 -12.00 28.95
CA LYS A 259 9.37 -10.93 29.02
C LYS A 259 10.73 -11.48 28.58
N GLU A 260 11.56 -10.64 27.96
CA GLU A 260 12.95 -10.99 27.65
C GLU A 260 13.73 -11.28 28.95
N ASP A 261 14.47 -12.38 28.97
CA ASP A 261 15.47 -12.71 29.99
C ASP A 261 16.63 -13.45 29.29
N LYS A 262 17.74 -12.74 29.09
CA LYS A 262 18.95 -13.24 28.41
C LYS A 262 19.70 -14.31 29.21
N GLN A 263 19.25 -14.64 30.42
CA GLN A 263 19.77 -15.72 31.25
C GLN A 263 18.87 -16.96 31.24
N SER A 264 17.72 -16.95 30.53
CA SER A 264 16.85 -18.12 30.41
C SER A 264 17.24 -19.00 29.22
N THR A 265 16.87 -20.29 29.31
CA THR A 265 17.09 -21.34 28.29
C THR A 265 16.61 -20.94 26.89
N TYR A 266 15.62 -20.04 26.80
CA TYR A 266 14.98 -19.63 25.54
C TYR A 266 15.02 -18.10 25.29
N GLY A 267 15.79 -17.35 26.07
CA GLY A 267 15.89 -15.87 25.99
C GLY A 267 14.63 -15.11 26.45
N TYR A 268 13.56 -15.81 26.79
CA TYR A 268 12.29 -15.28 27.27
C TYR A 268 11.76 -16.12 28.44
N VAL A 269 10.98 -15.51 29.32
CA VAL A 269 10.29 -16.18 30.43
C VAL A 269 8.86 -15.66 30.59
N LEU A 270 7.97 -16.55 31.01
CA LEU A 270 6.61 -16.24 31.42
C LEU A 270 6.64 -15.51 32.77
N VAL A 271 5.97 -14.35 32.86
CA VAL A 271 5.95 -13.46 34.03
C VAL A 271 4.56 -13.30 34.66
N ARG A 272 3.53 -14.00 34.15
CA ARG A 272 2.22 -14.17 34.79
C ARG A 272 1.64 -15.54 34.43
N GLN A 273 0.85 -16.11 35.34
CA GLN A 273 0.12 -17.36 35.10
C GLN A 273 -0.70 -17.31 33.78
N PRO A 274 -0.81 -18.43 33.04
CA PRO A 274 -1.59 -18.50 31.80
C PRO A 274 -3.06 -18.12 32.03
N LYS A 275 -3.62 -17.26 31.17
CA LYS A 275 -5.02 -16.81 31.30
C LYS A 275 -5.89 -17.40 30.21
N TYR A 276 -7.09 -17.82 30.61
CA TYR A 276 -8.09 -18.39 29.73
C TYR A 276 -9.28 -17.47 29.58
N SER A 277 -9.79 -17.31 28.36
CA SER A 277 -11.09 -16.71 28.08
C SER A 277 -11.84 -17.50 27.01
N SER A 278 -13.13 -17.20 26.86
CA SER A 278 -13.92 -17.79 25.79
C SER A 278 -13.39 -17.41 24.40
N PHE A 279 -13.63 -18.30 23.43
CA PHE A 279 -13.39 -18.04 22.01
C PHE A 279 -14.62 -17.41 21.33
N THR A 280 -15.82 -17.85 21.73
CA THR A 280 -17.10 -17.22 21.38
C THR A 280 -17.56 -16.31 22.50
N ASP A 281 -17.94 -15.08 22.17
CA ASP A 281 -18.49 -14.10 23.13
C ASP A 281 -19.95 -14.43 23.52
#